data_AF-A0A0C3DP20-F1
#
_entry.id   AF-A0A0C3DP20-F1
#
_cell.length_a   1.000
_cell.length_b   1.000
_cell.length_c   1.000
_cell.angle_alpha   90.00
_cell.angle_beta   90.00
_cell.angle_gamma   90.00
#
_symmetry.space_group_name_H-M   'P 1'
#
loop_
_entity.id
_entity.type
_entity.pdbx_description
1 polymer ?
#
loop_
_entity_poly.entity_id
_entity_poly.type
_entity_poly.pdbx_seq_one_letter_code
_entity_poly.pdbx_strand_id
1 'polypeptide(L)'
;MATQLKLSSHSFLLVTLLPVPKFAHKKSQIRGVLESCLIHQCLDIVLEPLKHTAKLGVMLSDPWGHNRYCFTPIASYIINTPKAAMLSSIGGKTSPVTMAMYKQFRDAFQHEPRTTSTTLAQLAVIASKVDPTDIEAYFCKAQKFRLNGVHLTFWCDHALSCPSRFFTPEMLHHSHKMSWDHDVQWCINVLGAAKIDFRFSVLQPITGFCQFKEGISSLKQVTGRTQQDIQCLIIGIIARSAPREVVIAICALMDFRYWVQAHQIMETDIELIKSALQEFHSYKHSILDNGLRCGLANKPIDNWYVPKLELMQNVAPSISRVSITIQWFADVTEHVHIFQIKDPA
;
A
#
# COMPACT_ATOMS: atom_id res chain seq x y z
N MET A 1 -11.77 3.70 -21.28
CA MET A 1 -12.92 3.20 -20.50
C MET A 1 -12.57 3.36 -19.03
N ALA A 2 -13.31 4.16 -18.28
CA ALA A 2 -13.16 4.22 -16.84
C ALA A 2 -13.82 2.97 -16.26
N THR A 3 -13.05 1.97 -15.87
CA THR A 3 -13.56 0.88 -15.03
C THR A 3 -13.67 1.39 -13.61
N GLN A 4 -14.67 2.24 -13.36
CA GLN A 4 -15.14 2.47 -12.01
C GLN A 4 -15.78 1.15 -11.58
N LEU A 5 -15.20 0.48 -10.58
CA LEU A 5 -15.78 -0.75 -10.03
C LEU A 5 -17.21 -0.41 -9.59
N LYS A 6 -18.18 -1.13 -10.17
CA LYS A 6 -19.61 -0.96 -9.92
C LYS A 6 -19.87 -1.01 -8.41
N LEU A 7 -20.83 -0.21 -7.94
CA LEU A 7 -21.30 -0.22 -6.54
C LEU A 7 -21.29 -1.65 -6.00
N SER A 8 -20.56 -1.87 -4.90
CA SER A 8 -20.50 -3.19 -4.26
C SER A 8 -21.94 -3.65 -4.02
N SER A 9 -22.38 -4.72 -4.68
CA SER A 9 -23.72 -5.30 -4.57
C SER A 9 -23.94 -5.86 -3.15
N HIS A 10 -23.99 -4.99 -2.14
CA HIS A 10 -23.96 -5.32 -0.71
C HIS A 10 -22.80 -6.23 -0.27
N SER A 11 -21.67 -6.18 -0.99
CA SER A 11 -20.51 -7.05 -0.74
C SER A 11 -19.69 -6.65 0.50
N PHE A 12 -19.95 -5.48 1.07
CA PHE A 12 -19.30 -4.98 2.28
C PHE A 12 -20.36 -4.73 3.36
N LEU A 13 -20.05 -5.14 4.59
CA LEU A 13 -20.86 -4.91 5.78
C LEU A 13 -20.04 -4.11 6.79
N LEU A 14 -20.60 -3.03 7.32
CA LEU A 14 -19.99 -2.32 8.44
C LEU A 14 -20.14 -3.17 9.70
N VAL A 15 -19.02 -3.72 10.19
CA VAL A 15 -19.01 -4.57 11.40
C VAL A 15 -18.92 -3.73 12.67
N THR A 16 -18.05 -2.71 12.69
CA THR A 16 -17.80 -1.90 13.89
C THR A 16 -17.20 -0.55 13.55
N LEU A 17 -17.37 0.42 14.46
CA LEU A 17 -16.62 1.67 14.48
C LEU A 17 -15.63 1.63 15.64
N LEU A 18 -14.35 1.82 15.34
CA LEU A 18 -13.29 1.80 16.35
C LEU A 18 -13.21 3.13 17.10
N PRO A 19 -12.90 3.13 18.41
CA PRO A 19 -12.73 4.35 19.18
C PRO A 19 -11.50 5.14 18.72
N VAL A 20 -11.61 6.48 18.77
CA VAL A 20 -10.50 7.41 18.50
C VAL A 20 -10.19 8.18 19.78
N PRO A 21 -9.51 7.55 20.76
CA PRO A 21 -9.24 8.18 22.05
C PRO A 21 -8.19 9.29 21.95
N LYS A 22 -8.15 10.15 22.97
CA LYS A 22 -7.03 11.07 23.21
C LYS A 22 -6.29 10.62 24.46
N PHE A 23 -5.08 10.08 24.30
CA PHE A 23 -4.27 9.64 25.44
C PHE A 23 -3.59 10.83 26.14
N ALA A 24 -3.66 10.86 27.47
CA ALA A 24 -3.10 11.93 28.32
C ALA A 24 -1.56 11.83 28.53
N HIS A 25 -0.88 10.91 27.85
CA HIS A 25 0.55 10.68 28.04
C HIS A 25 1.40 11.83 27.46
N LYS A 26 2.46 12.25 28.18
CA LYS A 26 3.30 13.40 27.79
C LYS A 26 4.05 13.18 26.47
N LYS A 27 4.58 11.97 26.26
CA LYS A 27 5.35 11.62 25.05
C LYS A 27 4.43 11.23 23.90
N SER A 28 4.54 11.92 22.76
CA SER A 28 3.73 11.66 21.56
C SER A 28 3.92 10.26 20.99
N GLN A 29 5.14 9.74 21.02
CA GLN A 29 5.44 8.38 20.53
C GLN A 29 4.68 7.32 21.34
N ILE A 30 4.67 7.46 22.67
CA ILE A 30 3.96 6.53 23.56
C ILE A 30 2.45 6.61 23.37
N ARG A 31 1.88 7.81 23.11
CA ARG A 31 0.47 7.92 22.71
C ARG A 31 0.16 7.09 21.46
N GLY A 32 1.04 7.13 20.45
CA GLY A 32 0.89 6.29 19.26
C GLY A 32 0.98 4.78 19.53
N VAL A 33 1.82 4.36 20.49
CA VAL A 33 1.87 2.95 20.95
C VAL A 33 0.55 2.57 21.62
N LEU A 34 0.04 3.41 22.51
CA LEU A 34 -1.24 3.18 23.20
C LEU A 34 -2.42 3.12 22.22
N GLU A 35 -2.46 4.01 21.22
CA GLU A 35 -3.43 3.96 20.13
C GLU A 35 -3.36 2.64 19.36
N SER A 36 -2.15 2.20 19.03
CA SER A 36 -1.92 0.93 18.33
C SER A 36 -2.39 -0.25 19.19
N CYS A 37 -2.01 -0.31 20.47
CA CYS A 37 -2.44 -1.34 21.40
C CYS A 37 -3.97 -1.39 21.53
N LEU A 38 -4.63 -0.24 21.64
CA LEU A 38 -6.09 -0.19 21.71
C LEU A 38 -6.75 -0.70 20.44
N ILE A 39 -6.26 -0.31 19.26
CA ILE A 39 -6.80 -0.81 17.99
C ILE A 39 -6.68 -2.33 17.91
N HIS A 40 -5.54 -2.88 18.30
CA HIS A 40 -5.33 -4.32 18.36
C HIS A 40 -6.32 -4.99 19.33
N GLN A 41 -6.53 -4.46 20.53
CA GLN A 41 -7.52 -4.98 21.48
C GLN A 41 -8.95 -4.91 20.96
N CYS A 42 -9.35 -3.80 20.32
CA CYS A 42 -10.67 -3.69 19.73
C CYS A 42 -10.89 -4.69 18.60
N LEU A 43 -9.90 -4.85 17.72
CA LEU A 43 -9.96 -5.87 16.65
C LEU A 43 -10.00 -7.29 17.23
N ASP A 44 -9.30 -7.54 18.33
CA ASP A 44 -9.30 -8.82 19.03
C ASP A 44 -10.71 -9.21 19.47
N ILE A 45 -11.41 -8.28 20.13
CA ILE A 45 -12.79 -8.44 20.60
C ILE A 45 -13.75 -8.62 19.41
N VAL A 46 -13.67 -7.74 18.42
CA VAL A 46 -14.62 -7.71 17.30
C VAL A 46 -14.48 -8.95 16.42
N LEU A 47 -13.26 -9.47 16.24
CA LEU A 47 -12.99 -10.61 15.37
C LEU A 47 -13.08 -11.96 16.11
N GLU A 48 -13.34 -11.99 17.42
CA GLU A 48 -13.41 -13.22 18.22
C GLU A 48 -14.31 -14.32 17.58
N PRO A 49 -15.54 -14.04 17.09
CA PRO A 49 -16.37 -15.07 16.47
C PRO A 49 -15.74 -15.63 15.18
N LEU A 50 -15.04 -14.79 14.43
CA LEU A 50 -14.34 -15.17 13.20
C LEU A 50 -13.07 -15.98 13.50
N LYS A 51 -12.39 -15.72 14.62
CA LYS A 51 -11.26 -16.54 15.06
C LYS A 51 -11.71 -17.95 15.47
N HIS A 52 -12.81 -18.04 16.22
CA HIS A 52 -13.42 -19.32 16.57
C HIS A 52 -13.79 -20.12 15.32
N THR A 53 -14.45 -19.46 14.36
CA THR A 53 -14.86 -20.09 13.10
C THR A 53 -13.66 -20.45 12.22
N ALA A 54 -12.59 -19.65 12.22
CA ALA A 54 -11.35 -19.98 11.50
C ALA A 54 -10.64 -21.23 12.06
N LYS A 55 -10.78 -21.50 13.37
CA LYS A 55 -10.16 -22.64 14.04
C LYS A 55 -11.01 -23.91 13.98
N LEU A 56 -12.31 -23.78 14.24
CA LEU A 56 -13.22 -24.90 14.45
C LEU A 56 -14.16 -25.16 13.27
N GLY A 57 -14.28 -24.22 12.33
CA GLY A 57 -15.27 -24.26 11.27
C GLY A 57 -16.71 -24.08 11.78
N VAL A 58 -17.62 -23.72 10.90
CA VAL A 58 -19.06 -23.62 11.19
C VAL A 58 -19.86 -23.99 9.94
N MET A 59 -21.08 -24.53 10.13
CA MET A 59 -22.00 -24.73 9.01
C MET A 59 -22.59 -23.38 8.59
N LEU A 60 -22.37 -22.98 7.34
CA LEU A 60 -22.97 -21.80 6.72
C LEU A 60 -23.75 -22.22 5.48
N SER A 61 -24.89 -21.58 5.22
CA SER A 61 -25.64 -21.80 3.98
C SER A 61 -24.97 -21.05 2.84
N ASP A 62 -24.76 -21.75 1.72
CA ASP A 62 -24.29 -21.14 0.48
C ASP A 62 -25.43 -20.38 -0.24
N PRO A 63 -25.14 -19.63 -1.33
CA PRO A 63 -26.17 -18.90 -2.07
C PRO A 63 -27.27 -19.78 -2.69
N TRP A 64 -27.06 -21.10 -2.75
CA TRP A 64 -28.05 -22.07 -3.22
C TRP A 64 -28.81 -22.73 -2.07
N GLY A 65 -28.58 -22.32 -0.81
CA GLY A 65 -29.22 -22.85 0.38
C GLY A 65 -28.63 -24.16 0.90
N HIS A 66 -27.51 -24.64 0.35
CA HIS A 66 -26.84 -25.83 0.87
C HIS A 66 -25.95 -25.48 2.05
N ASN A 67 -25.97 -26.30 3.09
CA ASN A 67 -25.08 -26.14 4.21
C ASN A 67 -23.67 -26.62 3.84
N ARG A 68 -22.69 -25.72 3.95
CA ARG A 68 -21.27 -25.96 3.75
C ARG A 68 -20.54 -25.81 5.07
N TYR A 69 -19.61 -26.70 5.34
CA TYR A 69 -18.71 -26.56 6.48
C TYR A 69 -17.59 -25.59 6.10
N CYS A 70 -17.63 -24.39 6.67
CA CYS A 70 -16.85 -23.24 6.26
C CYS A 70 -15.90 -22.78 7.36
N PHE A 71 -14.76 -22.21 6.94
CA PHE A 71 -13.78 -21.57 7.81
C PHE A 71 -13.64 -20.09 7.42
N THR A 72 -13.25 -19.24 8.36
CA THR A 72 -13.11 -17.78 8.13
C THR A 72 -11.67 -17.29 8.37
N PRO A 73 -10.66 -17.80 7.62
CA PRO A 73 -9.31 -17.22 7.68
C PRO A 73 -9.32 -15.79 7.13
N ILE A 74 -8.37 -14.97 7.57
CA ILE A 74 -8.16 -13.65 6.97
C ILE A 74 -7.51 -13.85 5.59
N ALA A 75 -8.32 -13.77 4.54
CA ALA A 75 -7.82 -13.92 3.17
C ALA A 75 -7.03 -12.69 2.68
N SER A 76 -7.53 -11.50 3.01
CA SER A 76 -6.98 -10.22 2.56
C SER A 76 -7.43 -9.11 3.50
N TYR A 77 -6.65 -8.03 3.58
CA TYR A 77 -6.95 -6.83 4.35
C TYR A 77 -6.52 -5.62 3.52
N ILE A 78 -7.50 -4.84 3.04
CA ILE A 78 -7.29 -3.64 2.21
C ILE A 78 -6.88 -2.49 3.13
N ILE A 79 -5.63 -2.02 2.99
CA ILE A 79 -5.08 -1.03 3.90
C ILE A 79 -3.91 -0.26 3.29
N ASN A 80 -3.75 1.00 3.70
CA ASN A 80 -2.61 1.79 3.31
C ASN A 80 -1.36 1.46 4.15
N THR A 81 -0.17 1.83 3.65
CA THR A 81 1.11 1.45 4.27
C THR A 81 1.24 1.83 5.75
N PRO A 82 0.89 3.06 6.21
CA PRO A 82 1.03 3.41 7.62
C PRO A 82 0.17 2.56 8.54
N LYS A 83 -1.09 2.30 8.16
CA LYS A 83 -1.98 1.45 8.94
C LYS A 83 -1.53 -0.02 8.87
N ALA A 84 -1.02 -0.50 7.73
CA ALA A 84 -0.44 -1.84 7.61
C ALA A 84 0.72 -2.04 8.58
N ALA A 85 1.62 -1.06 8.69
CA ALA A 85 2.73 -1.09 9.64
C ALA A 85 2.23 -1.15 11.10
N MET A 86 1.20 -0.35 11.44
CA MET A 86 0.60 -0.40 12.77
C MET A 86 0.01 -1.78 13.09
N LEU A 87 -0.80 -2.35 12.19
CA LEU A 87 -1.47 -3.64 12.40
C LEU A 87 -0.55 -4.86 12.31
N SER A 88 0.57 -4.77 11.58
CA SER A 88 1.64 -5.79 11.61
C SER A 88 2.55 -5.66 12.85
N SER A 89 2.28 -4.67 13.71
CA SER A 89 3.08 -4.33 14.90
C SER A 89 4.50 -3.86 14.58
N ILE A 90 4.67 -3.22 13.42
CA ILE A 90 5.96 -2.81 12.86
C ILE A 90 6.22 -1.33 13.09
N GLY A 91 7.43 -1.06 13.57
CA GLY A 91 7.90 0.27 13.89
C GLY A 91 9.00 0.75 12.94
N GLY A 92 9.16 2.07 12.92
CA GLY A 92 10.22 2.75 12.18
C GLY A 92 10.03 2.67 10.67
N LYS A 93 11.14 2.85 9.93
CA LYS A 93 11.15 2.84 8.47
C LYS A 93 11.43 1.42 7.95
N THR A 94 10.46 0.53 8.14
CA THR A 94 10.56 -0.91 7.85
C THR A 94 9.31 -1.39 7.11
N SER A 95 9.43 -2.41 6.26
CA SER A 95 8.28 -2.98 5.57
C SER A 95 7.31 -3.66 6.53
N PRO A 96 5.98 -3.51 6.34
CA PRO A 96 4.96 -4.26 7.07
C PRO A 96 4.87 -5.74 6.67
N VAL A 97 5.39 -6.10 5.49
CA VAL A 97 5.23 -7.45 4.90
C VAL A 97 6.55 -8.22 4.77
N THR A 98 7.69 -7.53 4.67
CA THR A 98 9.02 -8.17 4.64
C THR A 98 9.92 -7.71 5.79
N MET A 99 11.11 -8.31 5.88
CA MET A 99 12.16 -7.90 6.81
C MET A 99 12.95 -6.67 6.35
N ALA A 100 12.63 -6.11 5.17
CA ALA A 100 13.34 -4.97 4.58
C ALA A 100 13.26 -3.71 5.45
N MET A 101 14.40 -3.07 5.68
CA MET A 101 14.48 -1.70 6.19
C MET A 101 14.62 -0.68 5.07
N TYR A 102 14.41 0.60 5.37
CA TYR A 102 14.44 1.69 4.40
C TYR A 102 15.67 1.76 3.49
N LYS A 103 16.85 1.34 3.97
CA LYS A 103 18.07 1.29 3.15
C LYS A 103 18.01 0.25 2.04
N GLN A 104 17.15 -0.76 2.20
CA GLN A 104 16.94 -1.89 1.30
C GLN A 104 15.72 -1.73 0.40
N PHE A 105 14.92 -0.66 0.56
CA PHE A 105 13.75 -0.41 -0.31
C PHE A 105 14.11 -0.18 -1.78
N ARG A 106 15.40 -0.01 -2.07
CA ARG A 106 15.92 0.11 -3.43
C ARG A 106 16.20 -1.24 -4.10
N ASP A 107 16.19 -2.33 -3.37
CA ASP A 107 16.69 -3.59 -3.90
C ASP A 107 15.72 -4.14 -4.95
N ALA A 108 16.25 -4.78 -5.99
CA ALA A 108 15.48 -5.27 -7.15
C ALA A 108 14.87 -6.66 -6.93
N PHE A 109 14.69 -7.05 -5.67
CA PHE A 109 14.19 -8.37 -5.30
C PHE A 109 13.31 -8.27 -4.06
N GLN A 110 12.47 -9.28 -3.87
CA GLN A 110 11.65 -9.40 -2.66
C GLN A 110 12.52 -9.84 -1.48
N HIS A 111 12.48 -9.09 -0.39
CA HIS A 111 13.13 -9.48 0.86
C HIS A 111 12.35 -10.58 1.59
N GLU A 112 13.02 -11.27 2.50
CA GLU A 112 12.43 -12.31 3.35
C GLU A 112 11.06 -11.88 3.93
N PRO A 113 9.99 -12.65 3.72
CA PRO A 113 8.68 -12.36 4.29
C PRO A 113 8.74 -12.28 5.81
N ARG A 114 8.05 -11.29 6.38
CA ARG A 114 7.89 -11.22 7.83
C ARG A 114 6.76 -12.14 8.27
N THR A 115 7.10 -13.30 8.79
CA THR A 115 6.10 -14.30 9.20
C THR A 115 5.52 -14.02 10.58
N THR A 116 4.31 -14.53 10.83
CA THR A 116 3.69 -14.58 12.17
C THR A 116 4.65 -15.18 13.20
N SER A 117 5.27 -16.31 12.88
CA SER A 117 6.21 -16.99 13.78
C SER A 117 7.40 -16.11 14.15
N THR A 118 7.97 -15.39 13.18
CA THR A 118 9.11 -14.49 13.41
C THR A 118 8.72 -13.34 14.34
N THR A 119 7.60 -12.68 14.07
CA THR A 119 7.13 -11.54 14.88
C THR A 119 6.75 -11.98 16.30
N LEU A 120 6.02 -13.09 16.46
CA LEU A 120 5.62 -13.60 17.78
C LEU A 120 6.84 -14.05 18.60
N ALA A 121 7.85 -14.68 17.96
CA ALA A 121 9.09 -15.03 18.64
C ALA A 121 9.83 -13.79 19.15
N GLN A 122 9.88 -12.71 18.36
CA GLN A 122 10.48 -11.44 18.78
C GLN A 122 9.71 -10.81 19.94
N LEU A 123 8.37 -10.80 19.90
CA LEU A 123 7.52 -10.30 20.98
C LEU A 123 7.73 -11.09 22.28
N ALA A 124 7.84 -12.42 22.21
CA ALA A 124 8.13 -13.27 23.36
C ALA A 124 9.52 -12.99 23.97
N VAL A 125 10.54 -12.76 23.14
CA VAL A 125 11.89 -12.37 23.59
C VAL A 125 11.90 -11.00 24.27
N ILE A 126 11.03 -10.08 23.86
CA ILE A 126 10.89 -8.78 24.52
C ILE A 126 10.17 -8.93 25.86
N ALA A 127 9.03 -9.64 25.87
CA ALA A 127 8.20 -9.85 27.06
C ALA A 127 8.93 -10.62 28.17
N SER A 128 9.90 -11.48 27.84
CA SER A 128 10.74 -12.16 28.84
C SER A 128 11.76 -11.24 29.52
N LYS A 129 12.00 -10.04 28.98
CA LYS A 129 13.00 -9.09 29.49
C LYS A 129 12.38 -7.84 30.11
N VAL A 130 11.18 -7.46 29.68
CA VAL A 130 10.47 -6.26 30.14
C VAL A 130 8.99 -6.57 30.21
N ASP A 131 8.38 -6.19 31.33
CA ASP A 131 6.94 -6.29 31.53
C ASP A 131 6.19 -5.45 30.46
N PRO A 132 5.28 -6.04 29.68
CA PRO A 132 4.46 -5.31 28.71
C PRO A 132 3.62 -4.16 29.29
N THR A 133 3.36 -4.15 30.60
CA THR A 133 2.67 -3.05 31.27
C THR A 133 3.53 -1.79 31.42
N ASP A 134 4.86 -1.93 31.41
CA ASP A 134 5.80 -0.80 31.27
C ASP A 134 5.95 -0.45 29.79
N ILE A 135 4.98 0.31 29.28
CA ILE A 135 4.86 0.67 27.87
C ILE A 135 6.12 1.38 27.35
N GLU A 136 6.76 2.23 28.15
CA GLU A 136 7.94 2.95 27.71
C GLU A 136 9.15 2.02 27.57
N ALA A 137 9.43 1.21 28.59
CA ALA A 137 10.54 0.27 28.55
C ALA A 137 10.31 -0.80 27.47
N TYR A 138 9.07 -1.28 27.33
CA TYR A 138 8.69 -2.27 26.33
C TYR A 138 8.90 -1.70 24.92
N PHE A 139 8.42 -0.48 24.66
CA PHE A 139 8.62 0.21 23.38
C PHE A 139 10.12 0.37 23.05
N CYS A 140 10.95 0.81 24.00
CA CYS A 140 12.39 0.95 23.80
C CYS A 140 13.07 -0.38 23.44
N LYS A 141 12.63 -1.52 24.01
CA LYS A 141 13.13 -2.84 23.60
C LYS A 141 12.58 -3.28 22.25
N ALA A 142 11.29 -3.06 21.99
CA ALA A 142 10.61 -3.41 20.74
C ALA A 142 11.26 -2.74 19.52
N GLN A 143 11.71 -1.50 19.66
CA GLN A 143 12.43 -0.78 18.60
C GLN A 143 13.70 -1.50 18.14
N LYS A 144 14.38 -2.26 19.01
CA LYS A 144 15.57 -3.05 18.63
C LYS A 144 15.26 -4.15 17.63
N PHE A 145 14.00 -4.62 17.62
CA PHE A 145 13.45 -5.58 16.67
C PHE A 145 12.66 -4.92 15.54
N ARG A 146 12.65 -3.57 15.48
CA ARG A 146 11.85 -2.77 14.54
C ARG A 146 10.34 -3.00 14.71
N LEU A 147 9.89 -3.24 15.94
CA LEU A 147 8.48 -3.36 16.30
C LEU A 147 7.96 -2.04 16.88
N ASN A 148 6.65 -1.82 16.80
CA ASN A 148 6.01 -0.58 17.25
C ASN A 148 5.65 -0.55 18.74
N GLY A 149 5.89 -1.63 19.49
CA GLY A 149 5.58 -1.73 20.92
C GLY A 149 4.23 -2.36 21.25
N VAL A 150 3.45 -2.80 20.26
CA VAL A 150 2.27 -3.64 20.51
C VAL A 150 2.72 -5.02 20.98
N HIS A 151 2.25 -5.44 22.16
CA HIS A 151 2.62 -6.71 22.78
C HIS A 151 1.70 -7.88 22.37
N LEU A 152 0.39 -7.64 22.31
CA LEU A 152 -0.63 -8.60 21.87
C LEU A 152 -1.22 -8.16 20.55
N THR A 153 -1.05 -8.98 19.52
CA THR A 153 -1.54 -8.68 18.18
C THR A 153 -2.88 -9.36 17.93
N PHE A 154 -3.85 -8.69 17.28
CA PHE A 154 -5.20 -9.25 17.09
C PHE A 154 -5.21 -10.54 16.25
N TRP A 155 -4.13 -10.78 15.50
CA TRP A 155 -3.96 -11.93 14.61
C TRP A 155 -3.14 -13.06 15.26
N CYS A 156 -2.65 -12.93 16.50
CA CYS A 156 -1.77 -13.96 17.08
C CYS A 156 -2.41 -15.35 17.21
N ASP A 157 -3.73 -15.40 17.38
CA ASP A 157 -4.55 -16.59 17.59
C ASP A 157 -5.58 -16.83 16.46
N HIS A 158 -5.58 -16.00 15.42
CA HIS A 158 -6.42 -16.21 14.24
C HIS A 158 -5.77 -17.26 13.34
N ALA A 159 -6.43 -18.41 13.19
CA ALA A 159 -5.90 -19.54 12.42
C ALA A 159 -5.48 -19.15 10.99
N LEU A 160 -4.30 -19.61 10.58
CA LEU A 160 -3.68 -19.34 9.27
C LEU A 160 -3.43 -17.85 8.94
N SER A 161 -3.54 -16.96 9.93
CA SER A 161 -3.30 -15.53 9.72
C SER A 161 -1.81 -15.21 9.73
N CYS A 162 -1.38 -14.46 8.72
CA CYS A 162 -0.02 -13.93 8.62
C CYS A 162 -0.04 -12.56 7.94
N PRO A 163 0.43 -11.48 8.60
CA PRO A 163 0.42 -10.14 8.02
C PRO A 163 1.05 -10.06 6.63
N SER A 164 2.19 -10.72 6.40
CA SER A 164 2.85 -10.81 5.09
C SER A 164 2.07 -11.60 4.02
N ARG A 165 0.96 -12.23 4.40
CA ARG A 165 0.05 -12.95 3.50
C ARG A 165 -1.24 -12.20 3.27
N PHE A 166 -1.89 -11.73 4.33
CA PHE A 166 -3.20 -11.08 4.20
C PHE A 166 -3.10 -9.57 3.95
N PHE A 167 -1.96 -8.91 4.20
CA PHE A 167 -1.77 -7.54 3.70
C PHE A 167 -1.48 -7.57 2.23
N THR A 168 -2.56 -7.56 1.46
CA THR A 168 -2.54 -7.57 0.01
C THR A 168 -1.98 -6.25 -0.52
N PRO A 169 -1.16 -6.27 -1.58
CA PRO A 169 -0.69 -5.06 -2.23
C PRO A 169 -1.87 -4.18 -2.68
N GLU A 170 -1.97 -3.01 -2.07
CA GLU A 170 -3.02 -2.04 -2.35
C GLU A 170 -2.52 -1.05 -3.42
N MET A 171 -2.96 -1.20 -4.66
CA MET A 171 -2.36 -0.48 -5.79
C MET A 171 -2.76 0.99 -5.88
N LEU A 172 -3.86 1.43 -5.27
CA LEU A 172 -4.21 2.85 -5.23
C LEU A 172 -3.12 3.65 -4.50
N HIS A 173 -2.73 3.20 -3.31
CA HIS A 173 -1.73 3.87 -2.48
C HIS A 173 -0.30 3.49 -2.87
N HIS A 174 -0.04 2.22 -3.15
CA HIS A 174 1.32 1.74 -3.44
C HIS A 174 1.77 2.10 -4.87
N SER A 175 0.85 2.23 -5.83
CA SER A 175 1.23 2.45 -7.23
C SER A 175 0.74 3.78 -7.79
N HIS A 176 -0.57 4.05 -7.77
CA HIS A 176 -1.13 5.28 -8.37
C HIS A 176 -0.73 6.54 -7.60
N LYS A 177 -0.87 6.51 -6.27
CA LYS A 177 -0.41 7.61 -5.43
C LYS A 177 1.11 7.75 -5.48
N MET A 178 1.87 6.66 -5.64
CA MET A 178 3.32 6.75 -5.87
C MET A 178 3.63 7.53 -7.14
N SER A 179 2.87 7.31 -8.22
CA SER A 179 3.08 8.02 -9.48
C SER A 179 3.00 9.53 -9.31
N TRP A 180 2.00 10.00 -8.57
CA TRP A 180 1.86 11.43 -8.27
C TRP A 180 2.96 11.96 -7.33
N ASP A 181 3.24 11.23 -6.25
CA ASP A 181 4.22 11.63 -5.22
C ASP A 181 5.67 11.64 -5.76
N HIS A 182 5.95 10.87 -6.82
CA HIS A 182 7.31 10.61 -7.30
C HIS A 182 7.44 10.72 -8.82
N ASP A 183 6.87 9.79 -9.59
CA ASP A 183 7.11 9.68 -11.04
C ASP A 183 6.81 10.98 -11.79
N VAL A 184 5.66 11.60 -11.51
CA VAL A 184 5.26 12.89 -12.08
C VAL A 184 6.18 14.00 -11.62
N GLN A 185 6.65 13.99 -10.37
CA GLN A 185 7.61 14.99 -9.88
C GLN A 185 8.96 14.87 -10.60
N TRP A 186 9.43 13.65 -10.87
CA TRP A 186 10.64 13.45 -11.68
C TRP A 186 10.45 13.97 -13.11
N CYS A 187 9.25 13.77 -13.69
CA CYS A 187 8.89 14.31 -15.01
C CYS A 187 8.82 15.85 -15.03
N ILE A 188 8.30 16.48 -13.97
CA ILE A 188 8.29 17.94 -13.81
C ILE A 188 9.73 18.45 -13.70
N ASN A 189 10.57 17.80 -12.91
CA ASN A 189 11.96 18.22 -12.68
C ASN A 189 12.83 18.07 -13.94
N VAL A 190 12.60 17.05 -14.77
CA VAL A 190 13.41 16.82 -15.98
C VAL A 190 13.07 17.78 -17.12
N LEU A 191 11.80 18.18 -17.26
CA LEU A 191 11.39 19.15 -18.29
C LEU A 191 11.43 20.60 -17.80
N GLY A 192 11.24 20.83 -16.51
CA GLY A 192 10.88 22.11 -15.93
C GLY A 192 9.39 22.41 -16.03
N ALA A 193 8.84 23.07 -15.00
CA ALA A 193 7.41 23.39 -14.87
C ALA A 193 6.81 24.05 -16.12
N ALA A 194 7.44 25.11 -16.62
CA ALA A 194 6.95 25.84 -17.80
C ALA A 194 6.82 24.94 -19.05
N LYS A 195 7.79 24.04 -19.27
CA LYS A 195 7.82 23.18 -20.46
C LYS A 195 6.81 22.04 -20.35
N ILE A 196 6.70 21.40 -19.19
CA ILE A 196 5.72 20.33 -18.99
C ILE A 196 4.29 20.88 -19.06
N ASP A 197 4.04 22.04 -18.46
CA ASP A 197 2.73 22.69 -18.48
C ASP A 197 2.32 23.11 -19.88
N PHE A 198 3.24 23.72 -20.65
CA PHE A 198 3.00 24.05 -22.05
C PHE A 198 2.61 22.80 -22.86
N ARG A 199 3.33 21.69 -22.70
CA ARG A 199 3.03 20.43 -23.40
C ARG A 199 1.66 19.88 -23.06
N PHE A 200 1.27 19.93 -21.79
CA PHE A 200 -0.07 19.55 -21.36
C PHE A 200 -1.16 20.48 -21.92
N SER A 201 -0.89 21.80 -21.99
CA SER A 201 -1.86 22.79 -22.49
C SER A 201 -2.18 22.68 -23.97
N VAL A 202 -1.24 22.16 -24.77
CA VAL A 202 -1.40 22.02 -26.23
C VAL A 202 -1.86 20.62 -26.65
N LEU A 203 -2.12 19.71 -25.69
CA LEU A 203 -2.70 18.42 -26.00
C LEU A 203 -4.05 18.60 -26.68
N GLN A 204 -4.27 17.82 -27.74
CA GLN A 204 -5.58 17.78 -28.38
C GLN A 204 -6.63 17.28 -27.37
N PRO A 205 -7.80 17.92 -27.30
CA PRO A 205 -8.90 17.44 -26.47
C PRO A 205 -9.26 15.98 -26.80
N ILE A 206 -9.15 15.10 -25.80
CA ILE A 206 -9.59 13.70 -25.91
C ILE A 206 -10.86 13.55 -25.10
N THR A 207 -11.93 13.06 -25.74
CA THR A 207 -13.20 12.79 -25.06
C THR A 207 -13.00 11.85 -23.87
N GLY A 208 -13.46 12.29 -22.69
CA GLY A 208 -13.37 11.49 -21.46
C GLY A 208 -12.06 11.64 -20.68
N PHE A 209 -11.13 12.51 -21.09
CA PHE A 209 -9.93 12.86 -20.32
C PHE A 209 -10.00 14.31 -19.81
N CYS A 210 -9.40 14.57 -18.65
CA CYS A 210 -9.18 15.93 -18.16
C CYS A 210 -8.33 16.74 -19.15
N GLN A 211 -8.70 18.02 -19.30
CA GLN A 211 -7.89 19.01 -20.02
C GLN A 211 -7.01 19.78 -19.03
N PHE A 212 -5.76 19.98 -19.39
CA PHE A 212 -4.75 20.64 -18.55
C PHE A 212 -4.28 21.95 -19.20
N LYS A 213 -5.21 22.89 -19.40
CA LYS A 213 -4.94 24.16 -20.10
C LYS A 213 -3.87 25.02 -19.42
N GLU A 214 -3.76 24.91 -18.10
CA GLU A 214 -2.73 25.59 -17.29
C GLU A 214 -1.57 24.64 -16.91
N GLY A 215 -1.55 23.43 -17.47
CA GLY A 215 -0.59 22.40 -17.12
C GLY A 215 -0.93 21.61 -15.85
N ILE A 216 0.10 21.01 -15.25
CA ILE A 216 -0.03 20.12 -14.09
C ILE A 216 0.86 20.51 -12.90
N SER A 217 1.86 21.37 -13.11
CA SER A 217 2.90 21.64 -12.09
C SER A 217 2.38 22.38 -10.86
N SER A 218 1.31 23.16 -11.01
CA SER A 218 0.69 23.96 -9.95
C SER A 218 -0.37 23.21 -9.14
N LEU A 219 -0.72 21.98 -9.54
CA LEU A 219 -1.77 21.20 -8.90
C LEU A 219 -1.34 20.75 -7.49
N LYS A 220 -2.07 21.21 -6.47
CA LYS A 220 -1.78 20.86 -5.07
C LYS A 220 -2.49 19.59 -4.60
N GLN A 221 -3.73 19.41 -5.04
CA GLN A 221 -4.56 18.25 -4.74
C GLN A 221 -5.18 17.78 -6.05
N VAL A 222 -5.01 16.50 -6.34
CA VAL A 222 -5.53 15.87 -7.56
C VAL A 222 -6.41 14.70 -7.18
N THR A 223 -7.53 14.56 -7.88
CA THR A 223 -8.42 13.42 -7.71
C THR A 223 -7.78 12.15 -8.30
N GLY A 224 -8.26 10.96 -7.90
CA GLY A 224 -7.80 9.71 -8.50
C GLY A 224 -7.97 9.69 -10.02
N ARG A 225 -9.07 10.26 -10.52
CA ARG A 225 -9.32 10.41 -11.95
C ARG A 225 -8.26 11.27 -12.65
N THR A 226 -7.94 12.42 -12.05
CA THR A 226 -6.91 13.32 -12.58
C THR A 226 -5.55 12.63 -12.62
N GLN A 227 -5.19 11.85 -11.59
CA GLN A 227 -3.94 11.10 -11.56
C GLN A 227 -3.86 10.06 -12.68
N GLN A 228 -4.96 9.33 -12.94
CA GLN A 228 -5.02 8.34 -14.02
C GLN A 228 -4.87 9.00 -15.40
N ASP A 229 -5.57 10.11 -15.64
CA ASP A 229 -5.46 10.83 -16.91
C ASP A 229 -4.03 11.33 -17.16
N ILE A 230 -3.35 11.83 -16.12
CA ILE A 230 -1.93 12.22 -16.19
C ILE A 230 -1.03 11.01 -16.49
N GLN A 231 -1.25 9.88 -15.82
CA GLN A 231 -0.48 8.64 -16.06
C GLN A 231 -0.58 8.16 -17.50
N CYS A 232 -1.78 8.22 -18.11
CA CYS A 232 -1.96 7.84 -19.52
C CYS A 232 -1.21 8.75 -20.50
N LEU A 233 -0.98 10.01 -20.15
CA LEU A 233 -0.40 11.02 -21.05
C LEU A 233 1.09 11.24 -20.82
N ILE A 234 1.61 10.90 -19.64
CA ILE A 234 2.95 11.34 -19.18
C ILE A 234 4.08 10.91 -20.10
N ILE A 235 4.02 9.69 -20.65
CA ILE A 235 5.07 9.15 -21.54
C ILE A 235 5.17 10.00 -22.82
N GLY A 236 4.04 10.31 -23.45
CA GLY A 236 4.01 11.19 -24.63
C GLY A 236 4.51 12.60 -24.31
N ILE A 237 4.23 13.09 -23.10
CA ILE A 237 4.66 14.42 -22.64
C ILE A 237 6.17 14.50 -22.46
N ILE A 238 6.82 13.48 -21.90
CA ILE A 238 8.28 13.50 -21.68
C ILE A 238 9.08 13.02 -22.89
N ALA A 239 8.43 12.37 -23.86
CA ALA A 239 9.05 11.86 -25.06
C ALA A 239 9.87 12.93 -25.79
N ARG A 240 11.05 12.53 -26.26
CA ARG A 240 12.02 13.36 -27.01
C ARG A 240 12.49 14.62 -26.25
N SER A 241 12.29 14.71 -24.94
CA SER A 241 12.75 15.84 -24.14
C SER A 241 13.41 15.46 -22.82
N ALA A 242 13.00 14.35 -22.21
CA ALA A 242 13.76 13.75 -21.13
C ALA A 242 14.89 12.86 -21.67
N PRO A 243 15.97 12.62 -20.89
CA PRO A 243 16.99 11.63 -21.20
C PRO A 243 16.36 10.25 -21.47
N ARG A 244 16.92 9.50 -22.42
CA ARG A 244 16.36 8.22 -22.88
C ARG A 244 16.12 7.23 -21.73
N GLU A 245 17.09 7.08 -20.84
CA GLU A 245 17.02 6.17 -19.70
C GLU A 245 15.96 6.56 -18.68
N VAL A 246 15.75 7.87 -18.47
CA VAL A 246 14.65 8.37 -17.63
C VAL A 246 13.31 8.00 -18.26
N VAL A 247 13.15 8.18 -19.57
CA VAL A 247 11.92 7.77 -20.27
C VAL A 247 11.67 6.26 -20.10
N ILE A 248 12.70 5.43 -20.25
CA ILE A 248 12.59 3.97 -20.05
C ILE A 248 12.14 3.64 -18.62
N ALA A 249 12.74 4.27 -17.61
CA ALA A 249 12.36 4.04 -16.22
C ALA A 249 10.89 4.41 -15.94
N ILE A 250 10.39 5.52 -16.50
CA ILE A 250 8.98 5.92 -16.34
C ILE A 250 8.06 4.99 -17.14
N CYS A 251 8.43 4.59 -18.36
CA CYS A 251 7.68 3.60 -19.15
C CYS A 251 7.52 2.29 -18.38
N ALA A 252 8.62 1.75 -17.85
CA ALA A 252 8.62 0.51 -17.09
C ALA A 252 7.67 0.55 -15.87
N LEU A 253 7.60 1.69 -15.16
CA LEU A 253 6.64 1.89 -14.08
C LEU A 253 5.18 2.03 -14.56
N MET A 254 4.95 2.58 -15.76
CA MET A 254 3.62 2.63 -16.38
C MET A 254 3.18 1.25 -16.86
N ASP A 255 4.06 0.48 -17.47
CA ASP A 255 3.79 -0.89 -17.91
C ASP A 255 3.47 -1.79 -16.72
N PHE A 256 4.23 -1.69 -15.63
CA PHE A 256 3.90 -2.36 -14.37
C PHE A 256 2.48 -2.03 -13.91
N ARG A 257 2.09 -0.74 -13.90
CA ARG A 257 0.74 -0.29 -13.52
C ARG A 257 -0.35 -0.77 -14.46
N TYR A 258 -0.05 -0.87 -15.74
CA TYR A 258 -0.98 -1.36 -16.72
C TYR A 258 -1.27 -2.86 -16.50
N TRP A 259 -0.23 -3.67 -16.35
CA TRP A 259 -0.38 -5.12 -16.22
C TRP A 259 -1.06 -5.56 -14.93
N VAL A 260 -0.74 -4.93 -13.79
CA VAL A 260 -1.34 -5.28 -12.49
C VAL A 260 -2.85 -5.01 -12.41
N GLN A 261 -3.39 -4.17 -13.30
CA GLN A 261 -4.82 -3.86 -13.40
C GLN A 261 -5.61 -4.85 -14.27
N ALA A 262 -4.95 -5.84 -14.87
CA ALA A 262 -5.64 -6.79 -15.73
C ALA A 262 -6.76 -7.52 -14.95
N HIS A 263 -7.93 -7.67 -15.60
CA HIS A 263 -9.10 -8.36 -15.04
C HIS A 263 -8.92 -9.87 -14.96
N GLN A 264 -7.89 -10.38 -15.64
CA GLN A 264 -7.42 -11.74 -15.60
C GLN A 264 -5.91 -11.67 -15.67
N ILE A 265 -5.23 -12.41 -14.79
CA ILE A 265 -3.78 -12.48 -14.76
C ILE A 265 -3.39 -13.94 -14.92
N MET A 266 -2.69 -14.24 -16.01
CA MET A 266 -2.08 -15.54 -16.28
C MET A 266 -0.60 -15.53 -15.89
N GLU A 267 0.04 -16.70 -15.94
CA GLU A 267 1.47 -16.83 -15.64
C GLU A 267 2.35 -15.95 -16.55
N THR A 268 1.99 -15.80 -17.82
CA THR A 268 2.67 -14.88 -18.76
C THR A 268 2.58 -13.42 -18.31
N ASP A 269 1.43 -13.00 -17.78
CA ASP A 269 1.22 -11.64 -17.29
C ASP A 269 2.03 -11.39 -16.01
N ILE A 270 2.18 -12.39 -15.15
CA ILE A 270 3.04 -12.32 -13.96
C ILE A 270 4.50 -12.06 -14.37
N GLU A 271 4.99 -12.72 -15.42
CA GLU A 271 6.35 -12.49 -15.92
C GLU A 271 6.51 -11.10 -16.55
N LEU A 272 5.47 -10.56 -17.20
CA LEU A 272 5.47 -9.18 -17.70
C LEU A 272 5.50 -8.15 -16.54
N ILE A 273 4.73 -8.39 -15.47
CA ILE A 273 4.76 -7.56 -14.25
C ILE A 273 6.15 -7.55 -13.64
N LYS A 274 6.78 -8.72 -13.48
CA LYS A 274 8.16 -8.83 -12.96
C LYS A 274 9.17 -8.14 -13.87
N SER A 275 9.07 -8.35 -15.17
CA SER A 275 9.98 -7.78 -16.17
C SER A 275 9.92 -6.26 -16.20
N ALA A 276 8.71 -5.69 -16.16
CA ALA A 276 8.52 -4.24 -16.09
C ALA A 276 9.15 -3.65 -14.82
N LEU A 277 8.95 -4.30 -13.66
CA LEU A 277 9.59 -3.83 -12.42
C LEU A 277 11.12 -3.95 -12.50
N GLN A 278 11.65 -5.05 -13.03
CA GLN A 278 13.08 -5.27 -13.21
C GLN A 278 13.71 -4.26 -14.17
N GLU A 279 13.02 -3.88 -15.24
CA GLU A 279 13.46 -2.84 -16.16
C GLU A 279 13.55 -1.49 -15.46
N PHE A 280 12.54 -1.11 -14.66
CA PHE A 280 12.63 0.09 -13.83
C PHE A 280 13.87 0.05 -12.92
N HIS A 281 14.10 -1.07 -12.24
CA HIS A 281 15.27 -1.23 -11.37
C HIS A 281 16.61 -1.09 -12.12
N SER A 282 16.65 -1.48 -13.40
CA SER A 282 17.84 -1.38 -14.25
C SER A 282 18.15 0.07 -14.68
N TYR A 283 17.13 0.92 -14.83
CA TYR A 283 17.30 2.30 -15.32
C TYR A 283 17.10 3.41 -14.28
N LYS A 284 16.54 3.10 -13.10
CA LYS A 284 16.20 4.13 -12.11
C LYS A 284 17.37 4.97 -11.62
N HIS A 285 18.61 4.51 -11.70
CA HIS A 285 19.76 5.32 -11.27
C HIS A 285 19.87 6.61 -12.10
N SER A 286 19.45 6.56 -13.36
CA SER A 286 19.40 7.72 -14.25
C SER A 286 18.54 8.86 -13.66
N ILE A 287 17.52 8.54 -12.85
CA ILE A 287 16.71 9.55 -12.15
C ILE A 287 17.56 10.31 -11.10
N LEU A 288 18.43 9.60 -10.38
CA LEU A 288 19.31 10.21 -9.37
C LEU A 288 20.44 11.00 -10.02
N ASP A 289 21.06 10.43 -11.05
CA ASP A 289 22.18 11.03 -11.78
C ASP A 289 21.82 12.36 -12.44
N ASN A 290 20.59 12.45 -12.94
CA ASN A 290 20.04 13.69 -13.47
C ASN A 290 19.48 14.63 -12.38
N GLY A 291 19.63 14.29 -11.09
CA GLY A 291 19.17 15.10 -9.96
C GLY A 291 17.65 15.26 -9.88
N LEU A 292 16.87 14.36 -10.48
CA LEU A 292 15.43 14.53 -10.67
C LEU A 292 14.61 14.23 -9.42
N ARG A 293 15.19 13.49 -8.48
CA ARG A 293 14.56 13.19 -7.19
C ARG A 293 14.90 14.30 -6.20
N CYS A 294 13.96 15.20 -5.96
CA CYS A 294 14.15 16.35 -5.08
C CYS A 294 13.25 16.31 -3.85
N GLY A 295 13.75 16.86 -2.74
CA GLY A 295 12.99 17.12 -1.52
C GLY A 295 12.56 18.58 -1.41
N LEU A 296 12.35 19.03 -0.16
CA LEU A 296 12.03 20.42 0.14
C LEU A 296 13.09 21.37 -0.43
N ALA A 297 12.63 22.50 -0.96
CA ALA A 297 13.46 23.53 -1.60
C ALA A 297 14.33 22.98 -2.76
N ASN A 298 13.81 22.01 -3.51
CA ASN A 298 14.47 21.38 -4.67
C ASN A 298 15.85 20.78 -4.35
N LYS A 299 16.10 20.39 -3.10
CA LYS A 299 17.35 19.73 -2.72
C LYS A 299 17.38 18.30 -3.27
N PRO A 300 18.42 17.90 -4.04
CA PRO A 300 18.54 16.54 -4.54
C PRO A 300 18.56 15.52 -3.39
N ILE A 301 17.89 14.39 -3.61
CA ILE A 301 17.85 13.23 -2.72
C ILE A 301 18.52 12.07 -3.45
N ASP A 302 19.62 11.57 -2.89
CA ASP A 302 20.50 10.54 -3.44
C ASP A 302 20.10 9.09 -3.07
N ASN A 303 18.93 8.90 -2.49
CA ASN A 303 18.49 7.62 -1.93
C ASN A 303 17.08 7.23 -2.37
N TRP A 304 16.82 5.93 -2.31
CA TRP A 304 15.55 5.29 -2.66
C TRP A 304 14.77 4.84 -1.43
N TYR A 305 14.64 5.71 -0.43
CA TYR A 305 13.89 5.40 0.80
C TYR A 305 12.37 5.55 0.57
N VAL A 306 11.85 4.84 -0.45
CA VAL A 306 10.45 4.83 -0.86
C VAL A 306 9.85 3.48 -0.48
N PRO A 307 9.07 3.38 0.60
CA PRO A 307 8.45 2.11 1.02
C PRO A 307 7.62 1.47 -0.09
N LYS A 308 6.94 2.29 -0.88
CA LYS A 308 6.06 1.83 -1.98
C LYS A 308 6.81 1.01 -3.04
N LEU A 309 8.09 1.32 -3.31
CA LEU A 309 8.91 0.54 -4.24
C LEU A 309 9.19 -0.88 -3.72
N GLU A 310 9.45 -1.02 -2.42
CA GLU A 310 9.59 -2.34 -1.80
C GLU A 310 8.28 -3.11 -1.84
N LEU A 311 7.14 -2.44 -1.60
CA LEU A 311 5.83 -3.08 -1.63
C LEU A 311 5.44 -3.55 -3.04
N MET A 312 5.91 -2.90 -4.11
CA MET A 312 5.70 -3.36 -5.49
C MET A 312 6.33 -4.74 -5.75
N GLN A 313 7.44 -5.08 -5.08
CA GLN A 313 8.07 -6.41 -5.18
C GLN A 313 7.16 -7.53 -4.66
N ASN A 314 6.16 -7.19 -3.84
CA ASN A 314 5.22 -8.16 -3.28
C ASN A 314 3.99 -8.40 -4.19
N VAL A 315 3.84 -7.66 -5.30
CA VAL A 315 2.68 -7.77 -6.20
C VAL A 315 2.66 -9.13 -6.90
N ALA A 316 3.67 -9.45 -7.70
CA ALA A 316 3.72 -10.73 -8.43
C ALA A 316 3.59 -11.96 -7.50
N PRO A 317 4.31 -12.06 -6.36
CA PRO A 317 4.14 -13.15 -5.40
C PRO A 317 2.77 -13.19 -4.70
N SER A 318 2.02 -12.07 -4.68
CA SER A 318 0.68 -12.06 -4.08
C SER A 318 -0.39 -12.67 -4.99
N ILE A 319 -0.22 -12.61 -6.31
CA ILE A 319 -1.25 -12.98 -7.30
C ILE A 319 -1.68 -14.45 -7.15
N SER A 320 -0.75 -15.37 -6.87
CA SER A 320 -1.10 -16.79 -6.62
C SER A 320 -1.96 -17.01 -5.38
N ARG A 321 -1.93 -16.07 -4.42
CA ARG A 321 -2.66 -16.15 -3.14
C ARG A 321 -4.00 -15.41 -3.20
N VAL A 322 -4.02 -14.26 -3.89
CA VAL A 322 -5.14 -13.31 -3.85
C VAL A 322 -5.76 -13.10 -5.23
N SER A 323 -5.34 -13.85 -6.25
CA SER A 323 -5.75 -13.69 -7.66
C SER A 323 -5.45 -12.28 -8.18
N ILE A 324 -6.44 -11.60 -8.75
CA ILE A 324 -6.30 -10.26 -9.32
C ILE A 324 -6.16 -9.19 -8.23
N THR A 325 -5.32 -8.18 -8.48
CA THR A 325 -5.08 -7.11 -7.49
C THR A 325 -6.23 -6.09 -7.44
N ILE A 326 -6.94 -5.89 -8.56
CA ILE A 326 -7.98 -4.86 -8.71
C ILE A 326 -9.12 -4.97 -7.69
N GLN A 327 -9.46 -6.18 -7.26
CA GLN A 327 -10.50 -6.41 -6.27
C GLN A 327 -10.12 -5.90 -4.86
N TRP A 328 -8.83 -5.64 -4.62
CA TRP A 328 -8.28 -5.23 -3.33
C TRP A 328 -7.93 -3.74 -3.30
N PHE A 329 -8.39 -2.95 -4.27
CA PHE A 329 -8.12 -1.51 -4.31
C PHE A 329 -8.97 -0.79 -3.26
N ALA A 330 -8.36 0.19 -2.60
CA ALA A 330 -9.02 0.98 -1.57
C ALA A 330 -10.18 1.84 -2.13
N ASP A 331 -10.21 2.11 -3.44
CA ASP A 331 -11.32 2.84 -4.10
C ASP A 331 -12.69 2.27 -3.73
N VAL A 332 -12.82 0.94 -3.68
CA VAL A 332 -14.07 0.27 -3.31
C VAL A 332 -14.45 0.60 -1.87
N THR A 333 -13.49 0.50 -0.95
CA THR A 333 -13.72 0.81 0.47
C THR A 333 -13.98 2.29 0.73
N GLU A 334 -13.37 3.19 -0.04
CA GLU A 334 -13.62 4.63 0.05
C GLU A 334 -15.05 4.98 -0.40
N HIS A 335 -15.54 4.35 -1.48
CA HIS A 335 -16.92 4.51 -1.91
C HIS A 335 -17.90 3.92 -0.88
N VAL A 336 -17.63 2.72 -0.36
CA VAL A 336 -18.45 2.10 0.70
C VAL A 336 -18.53 3.00 1.94
N HIS A 337 -17.43 3.66 2.32
CA HIS A 337 -17.43 4.58 3.44
C HIS A 337 -18.37 5.77 3.25
N ILE A 338 -18.53 6.27 2.02
CA ILE A 338 -19.50 7.34 1.73
C ILE A 338 -20.91 6.85 2.02
N PHE A 339 -21.31 5.71 1.45
CA PHE A 339 -22.68 5.17 1.58
C PHE A 339 -23.00 4.58 2.95
N GLN A 340 -22.02 4.06 3.70
CA GLN A 340 -22.27 3.40 4.98
C GLN A 340 -22.14 4.36 6.17
N ILE A 341 -21.42 5.48 6.02
CA ILE A 341 -21.08 6.36 7.15
C ILE A 341 -21.44 7.82 6.89
N LYS A 342 -21.11 8.37 5.72
CA LYS A 342 -21.31 9.81 5.46
C LYS A 342 -22.75 10.15 5.07
N ASP A 343 -23.36 9.29 4.25
CA ASP A 343 -24.71 9.44 3.75
C ASP A 343 -25.41 8.06 3.78
N PRO A 344 -25.71 7.54 4.99
CA PRO A 344 -26.38 6.25 5.13
C PRO A 344 -27.81 6.34 4.58
N ALA A 345 -28.17 5.36 3.76
CA ALA A 345 -29.49 5.24 3.13
C ALA A 345 -30.64 5.11 4.13
#